data_AF-A0A0S8A6X0-F1
#
_entry.id   AF-A0A0S8A6X0-F1
#
_cell.length_a   1.000
_cell.length_b   1.000
_cell.length_c   1.000
_cell.angle_alpha   90.00
_cell.angle_beta   90.00
_cell.angle_gamma   90.00
#
_symmetry.space_group_name_H-M   'P 1'
#
loop_
_entity.id
_entity.type
_entity.pdbx_description
1 polymer ?
#
loop_
_entity_poly.entity_id
_entity_poly.type
_entity_poly.pdbx_seq_one_letter_code
_entity_poly.pdbx_strand_id
1 'polypeptide(L)'
;MKMYFGGRVSFAAQDRGLVMAAVLAIALLTFSFGTLAETSQIRQSSDSLEELYHHAQREFVRANYPLALEYMEQFIERSKTDKVSSEQLIIMIDRVGFVYLRVRHDPVKAIAFFKKIEKELEFSEEISNVIEEWLGAAIEWQQFGTLPDDVKSPDKLFALGKSYFDKGEAKLHYPMDKSGNANFHIAASYLIPFIAQYDNHERIADALLMMGRIRRHITLDPEYWTENFYLKEVIRRFPHTDVAQQAYQALEESVHFGYSGSGGDSTPPSMVRMLEEYKSLAGPVPK
;
A
#
# COMPACT_ATOMS: atom_id res chain seq x y z
N MET A 1 45.05 -26.93 40.35
CA MET A 1 45.17 -26.76 38.88
C MET A 1 44.04 -25.86 38.45
N LYS A 2 44.36 -24.68 37.88
CA LYS A 2 43.48 -23.50 37.81
C LYS A 2 42.38 -23.65 36.75
N MET A 3 41.16 -23.28 37.13
CA MET A 3 39.98 -23.13 36.27
C MET A 3 40.11 -21.90 35.37
N TYR A 4 39.68 -22.01 34.11
CA TYR A 4 39.44 -20.87 33.22
C TYR A 4 37.92 -20.66 33.09
N PHE A 5 37.43 -19.60 33.74
CA PHE A 5 36.21 -18.88 33.41
C PHE A 5 36.65 -17.58 32.70
N GLY A 6 35.90 -17.12 31.70
CA GLY A 6 35.92 -15.71 31.29
C GLY A 6 35.93 -15.48 29.79
N GLY A 7 34.76 -15.14 29.26
CA GLY A 7 34.59 -14.65 27.88
C GLY A 7 33.20 -14.07 27.65
N ARG A 8 32.73 -13.15 28.51
CA ARG A 8 31.56 -12.32 28.20
C ARG A 8 32.01 -11.25 27.19
N VAL A 9 31.60 -11.41 25.94
CA VAL A 9 31.72 -10.34 24.94
C VAL A 9 30.57 -9.37 25.17
N SER A 10 30.89 -8.23 25.77
CA SER A 10 30.01 -7.07 25.85
C SER A 10 30.02 -6.37 24.50
N PHE A 11 28.97 -6.55 23.69
CA PHE A 11 28.75 -5.68 22.55
C PHE A 11 28.20 -4.34 23.05
N ALA A 12 29.04 -3.32 22.87
CA ALA A 12 28.70 -1.93 23.13
C ALA A 12 27.50 -1.51 22.27
N ALA A 13 26.51 -0.90 22.92
CA ALA A 13 25.46 -0.16 22.26
C ALA A 13 26.08 1.06 21.57
N GLN A 14 26.24 0.96 20.25
CA GLN A 14 26.71 2.05 19.41
C GLN A 14 25.63 2.34 18.37
N ASP A 15 25.13 3.58 18.39
CA ASP A 15 24.26 4.23 17.43
C ASP A 15 22.92 3.56 17.07
N ARG A 16 21.93 3.73 17.96
CA ARG A 16 20.49 3.71 17.58
C ARG A 16 19.89 5.12 17.47
N GLY A 17 20.72 6.15 17.36
CA GLY A 17 20.29 7.56 17.33
C GLY A 17 20.01 8.14 15.93
N LEU A 18 20.49 7.52 14.85
CA LEU A 18 20.42 8.14 13.51
C LEU A 18 19.24 7.68 12.63
N VAL A 19 18.63 6.53 12.89
CA VAL A 19 17.56 6.01 12.00
C VAL A 19 16.18 6.61 12.34
N MET A 20 15.94 7.02 13.60
CA MET A 20 14.70 7.72 13.95
C MET A 20 14.62 9.17 13.45
N ALA A 21 15.75 9.81 13.12
CA ALA A 21 15.75 11.18 12.61
C ALA A 21 15.24 11.28 11.15
N ALA A 22 15.42 10.22 10.34
CA ALA A 22 14.93 10.20 8.96
C ALA A 22 13.43 9.90 8.86
N VAL A 23 12.87 9.14 9.82
CA VAL A 23 11.44 8.80 9.84
C VAL A 23 10.60 9.90 10.53
N LEU A 24 11.16 10.63 11.52
CA LEU A 24 10.49 11.80 12.11
C LEU A 24 10.54 13.05 11.23
N ALA A 25 11.51 13.19 10.31
CA ALA A 25 11.58 14.33 9.40
C ALA A 25 10.43 14.35 8.36
N ILE A 26 9.74 13.23 8.16
CA ILE A 26 8.54 13.14 7.30
C ILE A 26 7.26 13.48 8.10
N ALA A 27 7.28 13.40 9.44
CA ALA A 27 6.12 13.61 10.31
C ALA A 27 5.98 15.05 10.86
N LEU A 28 6.94 15.94 10.59
CA LEU A 28 6.94 17.34 11.06
C LEU A 28 7.00 18.37 9.92
N LEU A 29 6.52 18.00 8.72
CA LEU A 29 6.01 18.98 7.78
C LEU A 29 4.54 19.26 8.12
N THR A 30 4.32 19.99 9.22
CA THR A 30 3.10 20.79 9.36
C THR A 30 3.14 21.82 8.23
N PHE A 31 2.64 21.41 7.07
CA PHE A 31 2.33 22.28 5.96
C PHE A 31 1.37 23.32 6.50
N SER A 32 1.89 24.52 6.78
CA SER A 32 1.09 25.72 6.85
C SER A 32 0.29 25.76 5.56
N PHE A 33 -1.02 25.50 5.65
CA PHE A 33 -1.98 25.78 4.58
C PHE A 33 -2.04 27.31 4.42
N GLY A 34 -0.96 27.88 3.87
CA GLY A 34 -1.01 29.16 3.21
C GLY A 34 -2.04 29.03 2.10
N THR A 35 -2.99 29.94 2.07
CA THR A 35 -4.06 30.04 1.09
C THR A 35 -3.50 30.05 -0.33
N LEU A 36 -3.33 28.88 -0.94
CA LEU A 36 -3.06 28.66 -2.36
C LEU A 36 -4.34 28.92 -3.17
N ALA A 37 -4.92 30.10 -3.01
CA ALA A 37 -6.10 30.52 -3.75
C ALA A 37 -5.75 31.22 -5.10
N GLU A 38 -4.47 31.34 -5.45
CA GLU A 38 -4.02 32.17 -6.59
C GLU A 38 -3.25 31.44 -7.70
N THR A 39 -3.23 30.10 -7.75
CA THR A 39 -2.49 29.37 -8.80
C THR A 39 -3.28 28.26 -9.50
N SER A 40 -4.59 28.43 -9.72
CA SER A 40 -5.37 27.54 -10.59
C SER A 40 -6.01 28.22 -11.80
N GLN A 41 -5.35 29.23 -12.37
CA GLN A 41 -5.51 29.48 -13.81
C GLN A 41 -4.71 28.44 -14.60
N ILE A 42 -5.08 27.17 -14.47
CA ILE A 42 -4.65 26.14 -15.40
C ILE A 42 -5.34 26.45 -16.74
N ARG A 43 -4.57 27.09 -17.64
CA ARG A 43 -4.72 26.95 -19.09
C ARG A 43 -4.86 25.45 -19.41
N GLN A 44 -5.75 24.92 -20.24
CA GLN A 44 -6.82 25.41 -21.10
C GLN A 44 -7.77 24.21 -21.34
N SER A 45 -9.01 24.46 -21.77
CA SER A 45 -9.97 23.44 -22.23
C SER A 45 -9.54 22.67 -23.50
N SER A 46 -8.24 22.66 -23.84
CA SER A 46 -7.68 22.18 -25.10
C SER A 46 -6.82 20.93 -24.98
N ASP A 47 -6.44 20.53 -23.76
CA ASP A 47 -5.57 19.36 -23.60
C ASP A 47 -6.27 18.13 -24.22
N SER A 48 -5.51 17.21 -24.78
CA SER A 48 -6.04 15.92 -25.19
C SER A 48 -6.28 15.03 -23.95
N LEU A 49 -7.12 14.00 -24.08
CA LEU A 49 -7.26 12.98 -23.02
C LEU A 49 -5.92 12.32 -22.67
N GLU A 50 -5.06 12.12 -23.66
CA GLU A 50 -3.74 11.53 -23.46
C GLU A 50 -2.83 12.45 -22.62
N GLU A 51 -2.89 13.77 -22.87
CA GLU A 51 -2.19 14.75 -22.05
C GLU A 51 -2.71 14.75 -20.62
N LEU A 52 -4.03 14.75 -20.41
CA LEU A 52 -4.63 14.65 -19.06
C LEU A 52 -4.18 13.37 -18.34
N TYR A 53 -4.18 12.23 -19.03
CA TYR A 53 -3.71 10.96 -18.50
C TYR A 53 -2.23 11.07 -18.06
N HIS A 54 -1.34 11.55 -18.93
CA HIS A 54 0.07 11.69 -18.61
C HIS A 54 0.36 12.74 -17.53
N HIS A 55 -0.38 13.84 -17.48
CA HIS A 55 -0.28 14.83 -16.42
C HIS A 55 -0.71 14.25 -15.07
N ALA A 56 -1.86 13.58 -15.01
CA ALA A 56 -2.32 12.87 -13.82
C ALA A 56 -1.28 11.85 -13.33
N GLN A 57 -0.74 11.03 -14.23
CA GLN A 57 0.28 10.02 -13.93
C GLN A 57 1.55 10.63 -13.34
N ARG A 58 2.07 11.67 -13.99
CA ARG A 58 3.31 12.36 -13.59
C ARG A 58 3.17 13.00 -12.22
N GLU A 59 2.07 13.72 -11.99
CA GLU A 59 1.84 14.39 -10.71
C GLU A 59 1.55 13.38 -9.59
N PHE A 60 0.91 12.25 -9.90
CA PHE A 60 0.73 11.16 -8.94
C PHE A 60 2.06 10.55 -8.51
N VAL A 61 2.97 10.24 -9.45
CA VAL A 61 4.31 9.70 -9.15
C VAL A 61 5.15 10.69 -8.34
N ARG A 62 4.97 11.99 -8.55
CA ARG A 62 5.61 13.07 -7.78
C ARG A 62 4.98 13.30 -6.40
N ALA A 63 3.94 12.55 -6.04
CA ALA A 63 3.14 12.76 -4.85
C ALA A 63 2.47 14.15 -4.77
N ASN A 64 2.29 14.85 -5.91
CA ASN A 64 1.49 16.07 -6.00
C ASN A 64 0.01 15.71 -6.15
N TYR A 65 -0.53 15.05 -5.12
CA TYR A 65 -1.89 14.51 -5.14
C TYR A 65 -3.01 15.52 -5.38
N PRO A 66 -2.93 16.80 -4.94
CA PRO A 66 -3.92 17.80 -5.28
C PRO A 66 -4.08 18.00 -6.79
N LEU A 67 -2.97 18.25 -7.48
CA LEU A 67 -2.97 18.47 -8.93
C LEU A 67 -3.22 17.18 -9.72
N ALA A 68 -2.67 16.05 -9.24
CA ALA A 68 -2.94 14.75 -9.83
C ALA A 68 -4.44 14.43 -9.84
N LEU A 69 -5.12 14.65 -8.70
CA LEU A 69 -6.55 14.43 -8.59
C LEU A 69 -7.34 15.31 -9.54
N GLU A 70 -6.97 16.59 -9.67
CA GLU A 70 -7.62 17.51 -10.60
C GLU A 70 -7.56 16.98 -12.05
N TYR A 71 -6.38 16.55 -12.50
CA TYR A 71 -6.23 15.95 -13.85
C TYR A 71 -6.99 14.63 -13.99
N MET A 72 -7.03 13.79 -12.95
CA MET A 72 -7.78 12.52 -12.96
C MET A 72 -9.28 12.75 -13.11
N GLU A 73 -9.84 13.69 -12.36
CA GLU A 73 -11.27 14.02 -12.43
C GLU A 73 -11.63 14.62 -13.80
N GLN A 74 -10.76 15.48 -14.36
CA GLN A 74 -10.94 15.99 -15.72
C GLN A 74 -10.87 14.88 -16.79
N PHE A 75 -9.94 13.93 -16.65
CA PHE A 75 -9.83 12.78 -17.54
C PHE A 75 -11.10 11.93 -17.52
N ILE A 76 -11.59 11.58 -16.32
CA ILE A 76 -12.81 10.77 -16.16
C ILE A 76 -14.02 11.50 -16.71
N GLU A 77 -14.17 12.80 -16.43
CA GLU A 77 -15.27 13.61 -16.96
C GLU A 77 -15.27 13.65 -18.50
N ARG A 78 -14.10 13.81 -19.13
CA ARG A 78 -14.00 13.86 -20.60
C ARG A 78 -14.11 12.52 -21.29
N SER A 79 -13.85 11.43 -20.58
CA SER A 79 -14.09 10.07 -21.08
C SER A 79 -15.56 9.79 -21.41
N LYS A 80 -16.49 10.66 -20.98
CA LYS A 80 -17.92 10.65 -21.37
C LYS A 80 -18.12 10.79 -22.88
N THR A 81 -17.34 11.66 -23.52
CA THR A 81 -17.53 12.01 -24.94
C THR A 81 -16.50 11.36 -25.83
N ASP A 82 -15.30 11.15 -25.29
CA ASP A 82 -14.13 10.75 -26.06
C ASP A 82 -13.80 9.27 -25.74
N LYS A 83 -13.45 8.49 -26.76
CA LYS A 83 -13.13 7.07 -26.57
C LYS A 83 -11.83 6.91 -25.78
N VAL A 84 -11.91 6.25 -24.63
CA VAL A 84 -10.76 5.81 -23.82
C VAL A 84 -10.72 4.28 -23.74
N SER A 85 -9.55 3.73 -23.45
CA SER A 85 -9.47 2.32 -23.06
C SER A 85 -10.07 2.13 -21.65
N SER A 86 -10.77 1.01 -21.44
CA SER A 86 -11.30 0.64 -20.12
C SER A 86 -10.18 0.55 -19.07
N GLU A 87 -9.00 0.08 -19.47
CA GLU A 87 -7.82 -0.02 -18.60
C GLU A 87 -7.39 1.35 -18.06
N GLN A 88 -7.21 2.35 -18.93
CA GLN A 88 -6.84 3.70 -18.50
C GLN A 88 -7.89 4.30 -17.55
N LEU A 89 -9.17 4.07 -17.82
CA LEU A 89 -10.27 4.57 -16.99
C LEU A 89 -10.29 3.89 -15.62
N ILE A 90 -10.13 2.58 -15.55
CA ILE A 90 -9.99 1.83 -14.28
C ILE A 90 -8.80 2.33 -13.48
N ILE A 91 -7.64 2.52 -14.11
CA ILE A 91 -6.43 3.06 -13.44
C ILE A 91 -6.70 4.44 -12.83
N MET A 92 -7.44 5.30 -13.54
CA MET A 92 -7.76 6.64 -13.05
C MET A 92 -8.76 6.60 -11.89
N ILE A 93 -9.81 5.77 -11.99
CA ILE A 93 -10.79 5.55 -10.91
C ILE A 93 -10.10 5.02 -9.65
N ASP A 94 -9.25 3.99 -9.79
CA ASP A 94 -8.46 3.41 -8.69
C ASP A 94 -7.61 4.48 -8.00
N ARG A 95 -6.96 5.36 -8.77
CA ARG A 95 -6.09 6.42 -8.23
C ARG A 95 -6.87 7.54 -7.56
N VAL A 96 -8.05 7.89 -8.05
CA VAL A 96 -8.95 8.81 -7.35
C VAL A 96 -9.35 8.23 -5.99
N GLY A 97 -9.73 6.95 -5.96
CA GLY A 97 -10.01 6.21 -4.73
C GLY A 97 -8.83 6.23 -3.76
N PHE A 98 -7.63 5.94 -4.25
CA PHE A 98 -6.38 6.04 -3.48
C PHE A 98 -6.20 7.45 -2.87
N VAL A 99 -6.32 8.51 -3.68
CA VAL A 99 -6.09 9.87 -3.18
C VAL A 99 -7.13 10.23 -2.11
N TYR A 100 -8.40 9.96 -2.35
CA TYR A 100 -9.43 10.28 -1.36
C TYR A 100 -9.30 9.46 -0.09
N LEU A 101 -9.15 8.15 -0.20
CA LEU A 101 -9.21 7.28 0.97
C LEU A 101 -7.86 7.08 1.65
N ARG A 102 -6.76 6.90 0.91
CA ARG A 102 -5.44 6.64 1.49
C ARG A 102 -4.69 7.92 1.85
N VAL A 103 -4.75 8.95 1.01
CA VAL A 103 -3.94 10.17 1.20
C VAL A 103 -4.70 11.21 2.00
N ARG A 104 -5.94 11.52 1.61
CA ARG A 104 -6.73 12.59 2.24
C ARG A 104 -7.56 12.13 3.43
N HIS A 105 -7.76 10.82 3.58
CA HIS A 105 -8.67 10.23 4.57
C HIS A 105 -10.08 10.89 4.54
N ASP A 106 -10.60 11.16 3.34
CA ASP A 106 -11.85 11.91 3.12
C ASP A 106 -12.91 11.00 2.45
N PRO A 107 -13.56 10.11 3.22
CA PRO A 107 -14.56 9.21 2.68
C PRO A 107 -15.81 9.97 2.19
N VAL A 108 -16.09 11.16 2.72
CA VAL A 108 -17.25 11.97 2.29
C VAL A 108 -17.08 12.40 0.83
N LYS A 109 -15.91 12.94 0.47
CA LYS A 109 -15.64 13.32 -0.92
C LYS A 109 -15.53 12.11 -1.84
N ALA A 110 -14.96 10.99 -1.38
CA ALA A 110 -14.97 9.75 -2.16
C ALA A 110 -16.39 9.32 -2.51
N ILE A 111 -17.30 9.26 -1.52
CA ILE A 111 -18.70 8.87 -1.73
C ILE A 111 -19.38 9.82 -2.73
N ALA A 112 -19.19 11.12 -2.57
CA ALA A 112 -19.76 12.11 -3.48
C ALA A 112 -19.24 11.95 -4.91
N PHE A 113 -17.94 11.73 -5.07
CA PHE A 113 -17.31 11.49 -6.37
C PHE A 113 -17.82 10.21 -7.04
N PHE A 114 -17.77 9.07 -6.34
CA PHE A 114 -18.17 7.78 -6.92
C PHE A 114 -19.65 7.73 -7.28
N LYS A 115 -20.54 8.28 -6.43
CA LYS A 115 -21.97 8.43 -6.77
C LYS A 115 -22.22 9.34 -7.96
N LYS A 116 -21.42 10.40 -8.11
CA LYS A 116 -21.53 11.32 -9.25
C LYS A 116 -21.20 10.54 -10.54
N ILE A 117 -20.05 9.87 -10.59
CA ILE A 117 -19.64 9.19 -11.82
C ILE A 117 -20.54 7.98 -12.13
N GLU A 118 -20.97 7.20 -11.14
CA GLU A 118 -21.91 6.09 -11.30
C GLU A 118 -23.22 6.52 -11.98
N LYS A 119 -23.71 7.73 -11.66
CA LYS A 119 -24.95 8.28 -12.24
C LYS A 119 -24.76 8.88 -13.63
N GLU A 120 -23.60 9.47 -13.89
CA GLU A 120 -23.38 10.30 -15.09
C GLU A 120 -22.73 9.56 -16.26
N LEU A 121 -22.24 8.34 -16.04
CA LEU A 121 -21.51 7.54 -17.03
C LEU A 121 -22.14 6.16 -17.16
N GLU A 122 -22.35 5.74 -18.41
CA GLU A 122 -22.67 4.34 -18.72
C GLU A 122 -21.37 3.54 -18.77
N PHE A 123 -21.16 2.72 -17.76
CA PHE A 123 -19.95 1.92 -17.62
C PHE A 123 -20.16 0.47 -18.05
N SER A 124 -19.08 -0.19 -18.46
CA SER A 124 -19.07 -1.66 -18.51
C SER A 124 -19.21 -2.21 -17.09
N GLU A 125 -19.69 -3.47 -16.99
CA GLU A 125 -19.80 -4.19 -15.71
C GLU A 125 -18.48 -4.16 -14.92
N GLU A 126 -17.34 -4.32 -15.61
CA GLU A 126 -16.01 -4.25 -15.00
C GLU A 126 -15.74 -2.91 -14.30
N ILE A 127 -16.04 -1.78 -14.96
CA ILE A 127 -15.81 -0.46 -14.37
C ILE A 127 -16.82 -0.19 -13.23
N SER A 128 -18.07 -0.61 -13.40
CA SER A 128 -19.08 -0.53 -12.34
C SER A 128 -18.63 -1.27 -11.08
N ASN A 129 -18.09 -2.49 -11.22
CA ASN A 129 -17.59 -3.27 -10.09
C ASN A 129 -16.47 -2.53 -9.32
N VAL A 130 -15.56 -1.86 -10.03
CA VAL A 130 -14.50 -1.06 -9.40
C VAL A 130 -15.10 0.13 -8.64
N ILE A 131 -16.06 0.84 -9.23
CA ILE A 131 -16.74 1.98 -8.58
C ILE A 131 -17.51 1.53 -7.33
N GLU A 132 -18.27 0.44 -7.43
CA GLU A 132 -19.02 -0.14 -6.33
C GLU A 132 -18.11 -0.58 -5.18
N GLU A 133 -16.94 -1.15 -5.49
CA GLU A 133 -15.94 -1.52 -4.49
C GLU A 133 -15.48 -0.29 -3.68
N TRP A 134 -15.03 0.75 -4.37
CA TRP A 134 -14.54 1.98 -3.75
C TRP A 134 -15.64 2.71 -2.99
N LEU A 135 -16.85 2.80 -3.57
CA LEU A 135 -18.01 3.41 -2.94
C LEU A 135 -18.41 2.66 -1.66
N GLY A 136 -18.49 1.33 -1.72
CA GLY A 136 -18.82 0.49 -0.59
C GLY A 136 -17.82 0.63 0.56
N ALA A 137 -16.52 0.58 0.25
CA ALA A 137 -15.46 0.79 1.23
C ALA A 137 -15.49 2.19 1.85
N ALA A 138 -15.77 3.23 1.05
CA ALA A 138 -15.87 4.61 1.55
C ALA A 138 -17.09 4.81 2.47
N ILE A 139 -18.27 4.26 2.11
CA ILE A 139 -19.48 4.29 2.95
C ILE A 139 -19.20 3.60 4.28
N GLU A 140 -18.64 2.40 4.23
CA GLU A 140 -18.34 1.64 5.44
C GLU A 140 -17.35 2.38 6.34
N TRP A 141 -16.31 2.97 5.75
CA TRP A 141 -15.31 3.72 6.49
C TRP A 141 -15.86 5.02 7.08
N GLN A 142 -16.77 5.71 6.39
CA GLN A 142 -17.49 6.84 6.95
C GLN A 142 -18.33 6.46 8.18
N GLN A 143 -18.98 5.29 8.14
CA GLN A 143 -19.90 4.84 9.19
C GLN A 143 -19.17 4.32 10.44
N PHE A 144 -18.13 3.52 10.24
CA PHE A 144 -17.49 2.75 11.32
C PHE A 144 -16.02 3.09 11.54
N GLY A 145 -15.42 3.87 10.64
CA GLY A 145 -14.04 4.31 10.75
C GLY A 145 -13.82 5.33 11.85
N THR A 146 -12.62 5.29 12.42
CA THR A 146 -12.02 6.44 13.11
C THR A 146 -10.83 6.87 12.27
N LEU A 147 -10.62 8.17 12.03
CA LEU A 147 -9.45 8.60 11.26
C LEU A 147 -8.18 8.08 11.95
N PRO A 148 -7.16 7.60 11.20
CA PRO A 148 -5.96 7.03 11.80
C PRO A 148 -5.30 7.96 12.83
N ASP A 149 -5.28 9.26 12.55
CA ASP A 149 -4.66 10.28 13.41
C ASP A 149 -5.38 10.45 14.77
N ASP A 150 -6.65 10.08 14.84
CA ASP A 150 -7.47 10.16 16.05
C ASP A 150 -7.34 8.90 16.93
N VAL A 151 -6.72 7.82 16.42
CA VAL A 151 -6.56 6.56 17.15
C VAL A 151 -5.23 6.54 17.90
N LYS A 152 -5.28 6.74 19.23
CA LYS A 152 -4.08 6.75 20.09
C LYS A 152 -3.70 5.41 20.72
N SER A 153 -4.62 4.44 20.70
CA SER A 153 -4.38 3.11 21.25
C SER A 153 -3.72 2.23 20.20
N PRO A 154 -2.56 1.61 20.49
CA PRO A 154 -1.90 0.68 19.56
C PRO A 154 -2.81 -0.50 19.20
N ASP A 155 -3.49 -1.09 20.18
CA ASP A 155 -4.42 -2.20 19.95
C ASP A 155 -5.58 -1.82 19.05
N LYS A 156 -6.18 -0.64 19.28
CA LYS A 156 -7.28 -0.15 18.42
C LYS A 156 -6.79 0.12 17.00
N LEU A 157 -5.59 0.70 16.85
CA LEU A 157 -5.00 1.00 15.55
C LEU A 157 -4.72 -0.28 14.75
N PHE A 158 -4.10 -1.28 15.40
CA PHE A 158 -3.88 -2.60 14.81
C PHE A 158 -5.20 -3.30 14.47
N ALA A 159 -6.17 -3.31 15.38
CA ALA A 159 -7.46 -3.99 15.17
C ALA A 159 -8.25 -3.40 14.00
N LEU A 160 -8.24 -2.06 13.83
CA LEU A 160 -8.83 -1.40 12.66
C LEU A 160 -8.11 -1.78 11.37
N GLY A 161 -6.78 -1.72 11.36
CA GLY A 161 -5.97 -2.14 10.21
C GLY A 161 -6.23 -3.60 9.81
N LYS A 162 -6.23 -4.51 10.79
CA LYS A 162 -6.54 -5.92 10.58
C LYS A 162 -7.96 -6.13 10.05
N SER A 163 -8.96 -5.43 10.60
CA SER A 163 -10.36 -5.57 10.15
C SER A 163 -10.52 -5.22 8.66
N TYR A 164 -9.92 -4.13 8.20
CA TYR A 164 -9.94 -3.79 6.77
C TYR A 164 -9.06 -4.73 5.93
N PHE A 165 -7.93 -5.20 6.45
CA PHE A 165 -7.12 -6.22 5.78
C PHE A 165 -7.92 -7.50 5.53
N ASP A 166 -8.57 -8.04 6.57
CA ASP A 166 -9.39 -9.25 6.48
C ASP A 166 -10.54 -9.08 5.47
N LYS A 167 -11.16 -7.89 5.40
CA LYS A 167 -12.18 -7.58 4.39
C LYS A 167 -11.63 -7.50 2.97
N GLY A 168 -10.41 -7.00 2.81
CA GLY A 168 -9.71 -7.02 1.52
C GLY A 168 -9.46 -8.45 1.05
N GLU A 169 -8.86 -9.28 1.90
CA GLU A 169 -8.60 -10.69 1.62
C GLU A 169 -9.88 -11.46 1.29
N ALA A 170 -10.98 -11.20 2.03
CA ALA A 170 -12.25 -11.89 1.81
C ALA A 170 -12.91 -11.58 0.45
N LYS A 171 -12.51 -10.50 -0.21
CA LYS A 171 -13.01 -10.14 -1.54
C LYS A 171 -12.17 -10.74 -2.67
N LEU A 172 -10.90 -11.07 -2.43
CA LEU A 172 -10.01 -11.62 -3.44
C LEU A 172 -10.46 -13.01 -3.89
N HIS A 173 -10.74 -13.16 -5.19
CA HIS A 173 -11.00 -14.47 -5.80
C HIS A 173 -9.73 -15.08 -6.41
N TYR A 174 -8.83 -14.23 -6.89
CA TYR A 174 -7.59 -14.62 -7.58
C TYR A 174 -6.45 -13.66 -7.19
N PRO A 175 -5.17 -14.04 -7.36
CA PRO A 175 -4.04 -13.19 -6.97
C PRO A 175 -4.01 -11.79 -7.61
N MET A 176 -4.53 -11.67 -8.83
CA MET A 176 -4.60 -10.42 -9.60
C MET A 176 -5.95 -9.70 -9.50
N ASP A 177 -6.86 -10.23 -8.67
CA ASP A 177 -8.15 -9.60 -8.44
C ASP A 177 -7.96 -8.26 -7.71
N LYS A 178 -8.69 -7.24 -8.15
CA LYS A 178 -8.64 -5.90 -7.58
C LYS A 178 -9.75 -5.62 -6.56
N SER A 179 -10.73 -6.52 -6.44
CA SER A 179 -11.95 -6.38 -5.63
C SER A 179 -11.75 -6.07 -4.14
N GLY A 180 -10.52 -6.16 -3.61
CA GLY A 180 -10.16 -5.82 -2.23
C GLY A 180 -9.28 -4.57 -2.07
N ASN A 181 -8.88 -3.91 -3.15
CA ASN A 181 -7.91 -2.82 -3.15
C ASN A 181 -8.33 -1.65 -2.27
N ALA A 182 -9.60 -1.23 -2.32
CA ALA A 182 -10.09 -0.12 -1.51
C ALA A 182 -9.91 -0.40 0.00
N ASN A 183 -10.21 -1.64 0.42
CA ASN A 183 -10.02 -2.10 1.79
C ASN A 183 -8.54 -2.19 2.18
N PHE A 184 -7.68 -2.69 1.28
CA PHE A 184 -6.25 -2.74 1.55
C PHE A 184 -5.62 -1.35 1.69
N HIS A 185 -6.09 -0.37 0.91
CA HIS A 185 -5.68 1.02 1.07
C HIS A 185 -6.08 1.60 2.42
N ILE A 186 -7.31 1.36 2.88
CA ILE A 186 -7.76 1.77 4.22
C ILE A 186 -6.95 1.05 5.31
N ALA A 187 -6.73 -0.27 5.17
CA ALA A 187 -5.92 -1.05 6.10
C ALA A 187 -4.51 -0.46 6.25
N ALA A 188 -3.87 -0.09 5.13
CA ALA A 188 -2.55 0.53 5.12
C ALA A 188 -2.53 1.88 5.86
N SER A 189 -3.61 2.66 5.81
CA SER A 189 -3.74 3.92 6.57
C SER A 189 -3.62 3.72 8.08
N TYR A 190 -3.98 2.54 8.60
CA TYR A 190 -3.85 2.18 10.02
C TYR A 190 -2.56 1.43 10.35
N LEU A 191 -2.17 0.48 9.50
CA LEU A 191 -1.01 -0.39 9.78
C LEU A 191 0.32 0.36 9.66
N ILE A 192 0.44 1.33 8.74
CA ILE A 192 1.67 2.12 8.59
C ILE A 192 2.00 2.93 9.85
N PRO A 193 1.09 3.77 10.41
CA PRO A 193 1.39 4.47 11.66
C PRO A 193 1.59 3.49 12.83
N PHE A 194 0.89 2.34 12.85
CA PHE A 194 1.13 1.32 13.86
C PHE A 194 2.57 0.81 13.85
N ILE A 195 3.08 0.42 12.68
CA ILE A 195 4.46 -0.05 12.49
C ILE A 195 5.46 1.05 12.86
N ALA A 196 5.21 2.29 12.45
CA ALA A 196 6.12 3.40 12.67
C ALA A 196 6.23 3.80 14.16
N GLN A 197 5.13 3.72 14.91
CA GLN A 197 5.06 4.22 16.29
C GLN A 197 5.25 3.13 17.35
N TYR A 198 4.95 1.87 17.03
CA TYR A 198 4.89 0.77 18.00
C TYR A 198 5.74 -0.44 17.59
N ASP A 199 6.98 -0.19 17.17
CA ASP A 199 7.89 -1.22 16.64
C ASP A 199 8.22 -2.36 17.63
N ASN A 200 8.02 -2.15 18.93
CA ASN A 200 8.22 -3.16 19.97
C ASN A 200 6.92 -3.85 20.43
N HIS A 201 5.78 -3.57 19.78
CA HIS A 201 4.50 -4.18 20.15
C HIS A 201 4.46 -5.67 19.82
N GLU A 202 3.74 -6.47 20.60
CA GLU A 202 3.61 -7.92 20.36
C GLU A 202 2.99 -8.28 18.99
N ARG A 203 2.28 -7.33 18.37
CA ARG A 203 1.59 -7.47 17.06
C ARG A 203 2.40 -6.94 15.88
N ILE A 204 3.63 -6.51 16.09
CA ILE A 204 4.43 -5.91 15.01
C ILE A 204 4.69 -6.90 13.87
N ALA A 205 4.92 -8.18 14.18
CA ALA A 205 5.15 -9.22 13.17
C ALA A 205 3.93 -9.42 12.27
N ASP A 206 2.72 -9.48 12.87
CA ASP A 206 1.45 -9.58 12.16
C ASP A 206 1.21 -8.37 11.26
N ALA A 207 1.46 -7.15 11.78
CA ALA A 207 1.26 -5.91 11.03
C ALA A 207 2.20 -5.82 9.82
N LEU A 208 3.47 -6.19 9.99
CA LEU A 208 4.45 -6.26 8.90
C LEU A 208 4.04 -7.31 7.86
N LEU A 209 3.60 -8.51 8.28
CA LEU A 209 3.11 -9.54 7.37
C LEU A 209 1.92 -9.04 6.54
N MET A 210 0.91 -8.43 7.20
CA MET A 210 -0.26 -7.84 6.51
C MET A 210 0.17 -6.75 5.52
N MET A 211 1.07 -5.85 5.90
CA MET A 211 1.58 -4.81 4.99
C MET A 211 2.33 -5.41 3.80
N GLY A 212 3.10 -6.48 4.00
CA GLY A 212 3.75 -7.21 2.93
C GLY A 212 2.75 -7.79 1.93
N ARG A 213 1.67 -8.40 2.42
CA ARG A 213 0.59 -8.96 1.58
C ARG A 213 -0.20 -7.85 0.87
N ILE A 214 -0.57 -6.79 1.57
CA ILE A 214 -1.21 -5.59 0.99
C ILE A 214 -0.40 -5.06 -0.20
N ARG A 215 0.92 -4.92 -0.02
CA ARG A 215 1.79 -4.36 -1.06
C ARG A 215 1.88 -5.24 -2.30
N ARG A 216 1.83 -6.57 -2.12
CA ARG A 216 1.79 -7.54 -3.22
C ARG A 216 0.56 -7.33 -4.12
N HIS A 217 -0.58 -6.95 -3.53
CA HIS A 217 -1.83 -6.76 -4.26
C HIS A 217 -1.95 -5.36 -4.89
N ILE A 218 -1.53 -4.32 -4.17
CA ILE A 218 -1.69 -2.93 -4.62
C ILE A 218 -0.63 -2.51 -5.65
N THR A 219 0.61 -3.01 -5.52
CA THR A 219 1.74 -2.54 -6.34
C THR A 219 2.05 -3.56 -7.44
N LEU A 220 1.74 -3.20 -8.68
CA LEU A 220 2.07 -3.99 -9.88
C LEU A 220 3.46 -3.69 -10.45
N ASP A 221 4.32 -3.02 -9.67
CA ASP A 221 5.67 -2.69 -10.13
C ASP A 221 6.58 -3.93 -10.06
N PRO A 222 7.14 -4.40 -11.18
CA PRO A 222 8.05 -5.54 -11.20
C PRO A 222 9.27 -5.36 -10.29
N GLU A 223 9.75 -4.13 -10.11
CA GLU A 223 10.87 -3.82 -9.20
C GLU A 223 10.47 -4.12 -7.75
N TYR A 224 9.19 -3.93 -7.43
CA TYR A 224 8.67 -4.11 -6.08
C TYR A 224 8.51 -5.58 -5.69
N TRP A 225 8.27 -6.49 -6.64
CA TRP A 225 8.18 -7.92 -6.35
C TRP A 225 9.45 -8.46 -5.71
N THR A 226 10.60 -7.92 -6.11
CA THR A 226 11.90 -8.26 -5.51
C THR A 226 12.19 -7.50 -4.22
N GLU A 227 11.46 -6.42 -3.92
CA GLU A 227 11.76 -5.47 -2.85
C GLU A 227 10.66 -5.36 -1.79
N ASN A 228 9.88 -6.43 -1.56
CA ASN A 228 8.91 -6.43 -0.47
C ASN A 228 9.60 -6.40 0.90
N PHE A 229 9.97 -5.21 1.35
CA PHE A 229 10.74 -4.97 2.57
C PHE A 229 10.00 -5.47 3.81
N TYR A 230 8.67 -5.39 3.84
CA TYR A 230 7.89 -5.82 4.99
C TYR A 230 8.01 -7.33 5.23
N LEU A 231 7.87 -8.16 4.18
CA LEU A 231 8.02 -9.62 4.31
C LEU A 231 9.45 -10.00 4.71
N LYS A 232 10.44 -9.40 4.05
CA LYS A 232 11.87 -9.58 4.38
C LYS A 232 12.15 -9.23 5.85
N GLU A 233 11.54 -8.16 6.36
CA GLU A 233 11.73 -7.70 7.73
C GLU A 233 11.09 -8.64 8.77
N VAL A 234 9.92 -9.21 8.48
CA VAL A 234 9.32 -10.25 9.34
C VAL A 234 10.27 -11.42 9.50
N ILE A 235 10.82 -11.94 8.39
CA ILE A 235 11.68 -13.14 8.42
C ILE A 235 12.96 -12.87 9.22
N ARG A 236 13.57 -11.68 9.08
CA ARG A 236 14.79 -11.31 9.81
C ARG A 236 14.57 -11.12 11.30
N ARG A 237 13.46 -10.48 11.68
CA ARG A 237 13.19 -10.09 13.07
C ARG A 237 12.56 -11.21 13.90
N PHE A 238 11.81 -12.09 13.25
CA PHE A 238 11.08 -13.18 13.90
C PHE A 238 11.47 -14.55 13.33
N PRO A 239 12.78 -14.88 13.23
CA PRO A 239 13.22 -16.11 12.59
C PRO A 239 12.67 -17.34 13.34
N HIS A 240 12.46 -18.43 12.60
CA HIS A 240 11.98 -19.71 13.11
C HIS A 240 10.60 -19.65 13.77
N THR A 241 9.74 -18.72 13.34
CA THR A 241 8.36 -18.59 13.80
C THR A 241 7.36 -18.88 12.67
N ASP A 242 6.13 -19.22 13.02
CA ASP A 242 5.06 -19.45 12.03
C ASP A 242 4.78 -18.20 11.16
N VAL A 243 4.93 -17.01 11.74
CA VAL A 243 4.76 -15.75 10.99
C VAL A 243 5.89 -15.51 9.99
N ALA A 244 7.13 -15.90 10.31
CA ALA A 244 8.23 -15.88 9.35
C ALA A 244 8.06 -16.91 8.23
N GLN A 245 7.50 -18.08 8.52
CA GLN A 245 7.17 -19.08 7.49
C GLN A 245 6.11 -18.54 6.52
N GLN A 246 5.05 -17.92 7.03
CA GLN A 246 4.03 -17.28 6.20
C GLN A 246 4.62 -16.14 5.36
N ALA A 247 5.49 -15.31 5.97
CA ALA A 247 6.16 -14.24 5.24
C ALA A 247 7.09 -14.76 4.13
N TYR A 248 7.82 -15.86 4.39
CA TYR A 248 8.65 -16.52 3.39
C TYR A 248 7.82 -17.08 2.24
N GLN A 249 6.73 -17.79 2.52
CA GLN A 249 5.84 -18.32 1.49
C GLN A 249 5.31 -17.20 0.59
N ALA A 250 4.81 -16.11 1.19
CA ALA A 250 4.32 -14.96 0.42
C ALA A 250 5.43 -14.29 -0.41
N LEU A 251 6.67 -14.24 0.10
CA LEU A 251 7.82 -13.67 -0.60
C LEU A 251 8.26 -14.57 -1.78
N GLU A 252 8.38 -15.87 -1.55
CA GLU A 252 8.71 -16.88 -2.57
C GLU A 252 7.68 -16.86 -3.71
N GLU A 253 6.38 -16.89 -3.38
CA GLU A 253 5.30 -16.75 -4.35
C GLU A 253 5.42 -15.47 -5.18
N SER A 254 5.72 -14.33 -4.55
CA SER A 254 5.83 -13.04 -5.24
C SER A 254 7.00 -13.02 -6.22
N VAL A 255 8.15 -13.55 -5.80
CA VAL A 255 9.36 -13.60 -6.63
C VAL A 255 9.14 -14.53 -7.82
N HIS A 256 8.63 -15.74 -7.60
CA HIS A 256 8.35 -16.67 -8.69
C HIS A 256 7.27 -16.14 -9.63
N PHE A 257 6.20 -15.54 -9.11
CA PHE A 257 5.18 -14.92 -9.95
C PHE A 257 5.80 -13.87 -10.88
N GLY A 258 6.78 -13.11 -10.38
CA GLY A 258 7.41 -12.05 -11.16
C GLY A 258 8.37 -12.49 -12.25
N TYR A 259 8.90 -13.70 -12.17
CA TYR A 259 9.86 -14.25 -13.13
C TYR A 259 9.37 -15.50 -13.86
N SER A 260 8.12 -15.91 -13.64
CA SER A 260 7.48 -17.03 -14.33
C SER A 260 6.54 -16.55 -15.43
N GLY A 261 6.40 -17.37 -16.47
CA GLY A 261 5.49 -17.12 -17.57
C GLY A 261 5.36 -18.33 -18.49
N SER A 262 4.84 -18.12 -19.71
CA SER A 262 4.70 -19.19 -20.70
C SER A 262 6.03 -19.83 -21.12
N GLY A 263 7.15 -19.11 -20.97
CA GLY A 263 8.50 -19.60 -21.23
C GLY A 263 9.13 -20.40 -20.07
N GLY A 264 8.41 -20.60 -18.96
CA GLY A 264 8.92 -21.22 -17.74
C GLY A 264 9.34 -20.20 -16.67
N ASP A 265 10.13 -20.65 -15.71
CA ASP A 265 10.67 -19.83 -14.62
C ASP A 265 12.07 -19.31 -14.99
N SER A 266 12.23 -17.99 -14.99
CA SER A 266 13.47 -17.28 -15.31
C SER A 266 14.03 -16.50 -14.13
N THR A 267 13.74 -16.95 -12.90
CA THR A 267 14.18 -16.31 -11.66
C THR A 267 15.71 -16.16 -11.64
N PRO A 268 16.24 -14.92 -11.50
CA PRO A 268 17.67 -14.68 -11.49
C PRO A 268 18.39 -15.44 -10.36
N PRO A 269 19.63 -15.93 -10.57
CA PRO A 269 20.37 -16.65 -9.53
C PRO A 269 20.58 -15.85 -8.23
N SER A 270 20.60 -14.51 -8.29
CA SER A 270 20.64 -13.65 -7.10
C SER A 270 19.39 -13.75 -6.26
N MET A 271 18.21 -13.87 -6.89
CA MET A 271 16.93 -14.01 -6.20
C MET A 271 16.78 -15.41 -5.62
N VAL A 272 17.23 -16.46 -6.33
CA VAL A 272 17.27 -17.83 -5.80
C VAL A 272 18.09 -17.90 -4.52
N ARG A 273 19.31 -17.35 -4.51
CA ARG A 273 20.16 -17.30 -3.30
C ARG A 273 19.50 -16.54 -2.16
N MET A 274 18.88 -15.40 -2.46
CA MET A 274 18.15 -14.61 -1.47
C MET A 274 17.00 -15.43 -0.85
N LEU A 275 16.22 -16.15 -1.65
CA LEU A 275 15.16 -17.02 -1.16
C LEU A 275 15.73 -18.16 -0.29
N GLU A 276 16.82 -18.82 -0.70
CA GLU A 276 17.47 -19.86 0.12
C GLU A 276 17.91 -19.34 1.49
N GLU A 277 18.49 -18.13 1.54
CA GLU A 277 18.87 -17.47 2.79
C GLU A 277 17.66 -17.24 3.69
N TYR A 278 16.58 -16.65 3.17
CA TYR A 278 15.36 -16.42 3.96
C TYR A 278 14.65 -17.71 4.35
N LYS A 279 14.70 -18.75 3.51
CA LYS A 279 14.14 -20.07 3.83
C LYS A 279 14.79 -20.65 5.08
N SER A 280 16.11 -20.50 5.19
CA SER A 280 16.88 -20.97 6.35
C SER A 280 16.50 -20.24 7.65
N LEU A 281 16.16 -18.95 7.56
CA LEU A 281 15.71 -18.13 8.68
C LEU A 281 14.25 -18.40 9.06
N ALA A 282 13.39 -18.66 8.07
CA ALA A 282 11.97 -18.89 8.29
C ALA A 282 11.68 -20.33 8.76
N GLY A 283 12.46 -21.31 8.31
CA GLY A 283 12.28 -22.72 8.63
C GLY A 283 12.40 -23.02 10.14
N PRO A 284 11.94 -24.19 10.61
CA PRO A 284 12.12 -24.58 12.00
C PRO A 284 13.62 -24.64 12.36
N VAL A 285 13.96 -24.38 13.62
CA VAL A 285 15.33 -24.49 14.11
C VAL A 285 15.85 -25.91 13.79
N PRO A 286 16.97 -26.04 13.05
CA PRO A 286 17.58 -27.34 12.81
C PRO A 286 17.86 -28.04 14.14
N LYS A 287 17.39 -29.28 14.29
CA LYS A 287 17.67 -30.09 15.48
C LYS A 287 19.13 -30.52 15.54
#